data_AF-A0A2V0N2P2-F1
#
_entry.id   AF-A0A2V0N2P2-F1
#
_cell.length_a   1.000
_cell.length_b   1.000
_cell.length_c   1.000
_cell.angle_alpha   90.00
_cell.angle_beta   90.00
_cell.angle_gamma   90.00
#
_symmetry.space_group_name_H-M   'P 1'
#
loop_
_entity.id
_entity.type
_entity.pdbx_description
1 polymer ?
#
loop_
_entity_poly.entity_id
_entity_poly.type
_entity_poly.pdbx_seq_one_letter_code
_entity_poly.pdbx_strand_id
1 'polypeptide(L)'
;MIFAMRTQTPSLVSVGYQGKSIDDLVERLVAQHVQILVDVRLTPLSRKPGFSKTKLAHALAAAGISYIHHRALGNPKDNRAGFRAGNPAAIQRYCKVLNGDAASAALEHVAELLDDGVVALLCFERDHTECHRAILARRLLEVRPDACVIHM
;
A
#
# COMPACT_ATOMS: atom_id res chain seq x y z
N MET A 1 -26.40 -10.82 20.14
CA MET A 1 -25.50 -10.02 19.28
C MET A 1 -24.29 -9.66 20.11
N ILE A 2 -23.20 -10.41 19.98
CA ILE A 2 -21.96 -10.17 20.70
C ILE A 2 -21.05 -9.44 19.73
N PHE A 3 -20.87 -8.13 19.92
CA PHE A 3 -19.73 -7.43 19.31
C PHE A 3 -18.49 -7.98 20.00
N ALA A 4 -17.80 -8.91 19.34
CA ALA A 4 -16.48 -9.35 19.78
C ALA A 4 -15.56 -8.13 19.68
N MET A 5 -15.13 -7.60 20.83
CA MET A 5 -14.06 -6.61 20.88
C MET A 5 -12.83 -7.24 20.24
N ARG A 6 -12.44 -6.74 19.07
CA ARG A 6 -11.26 -7.23 18.35
C ARG A 6 -10.02 -6.77 19.11
N THR A 7 -9.31 -7.73 19.69
CA THR A 7 -8.06 -7.54 20.45
C THR A 7 -6.82 -7.58 19.55
N GLN A 8 -6.98 -7.55 18.23
CA GLN A 8 -5.86 -7.62 17.29
C GLN A 8 -5.35 -6.22 16.97
N THR A 9 -4.04 -6.03 17.18
CA THR A 9 -3.31 -4.83 16.75
C THR A 9 -3.52 -4.60 15.25
N PRO A 10 -3.97 -3.40 14.83
CA PRO A 10 -4.10 -3.09 13.41
C PRO A 10 -2.77 -3.35 12.70
N SER A 11 -2.81 -4.02 11.56
CA SER A 11 -1.59 -4.45 10.88
C SER A 11 -1.54 -3.89 9.47
N LEU A 12 -0.48 -3.12 9.21
CA LEU A 12 -0.19 -2.55 7.90
C LEU A 12 0.94 -3.34 7.24
N VAL A 13 0.61 -4.07 6.18
CA VAL A 13 1.58 -4.78 5.36
C VAL A 13 2.09 -3.85 4.26
N SER A 14 3.39 -3.78 4.03
CA SER A 14 4.00 -3.03 2.94
C SER A 14 4.62 -4.01 1.95
N VAL A 15 4.06 -4.11 0.76
CA VAL A 15 4.43 -5.12 -0.24
C VAL A 15 4.85 -4.53 -1.59
N GLY A 16 5.97 -5.04 -2.11
CA GLY A 16 6.47 -4.79 -3.46
C GLY A 16 6.36 -6.04 -4.32
N TYR A 17 5.94 -5.91 -5.58
CA TYR A 17 5.79 -7.07 -6.49
C TYR A 17 6.93 -7.28 -7.49
N GLN A 18 7.97 -6.45 -7.48
CA GLN A 18 9.15 -6.64 -8.31
C GLN A 18 9.78 -8.02 -8.06
N GLY A 19 9.87 -8.82 -9.12
CA GLY A 19 10.41 -10.18 -9.06
C GLY A 19 9.54 -11.21 -8.31
N LYS A 20 8.23 -10.98 -8.12
CA LYS A 20 7.25 -11.96 -7.59
C LYS A 20 6.23 -12.35 -8.66
N SER A 21 5.78 -13.59 -8.79
CA SER A 21 4.59 -13.88 -9.62
C SER A 21 3.32 -13.30 -8.96
N ILE A 22 2.19 -13.31 -9.68
CA ILE A 22 0.90 -12.91 -9.07
C ILE A 22 0.50 -13.92 -7.98
N ASP A 23 0.75 -15.20 -8.22
CA ASP A 23 0.45 -16.28 -7.28
C ASP A 23 1.31 -16.14 -6.00
N ASP A 24 2.63 -15.90 -6.15
CA ASP A 24 3.53 -15.63 -5.01
C ASP A 24 3.06 -14.43 -4.17
N LEU A 25 2.52 -13.38 -4.83
CA LEU A 25 1.99 -12.23 -4.11
C LEU A 25 0.76 -12.65 -3.31
N VAL A 26 -0.21 -13.30 -3.96
CA VAL A 26 -1.49 -13.69 -3.34
C VAL A 26 -1.25 -14.64 -2.17
N GLU A 27 -0.42 -15.67 -2.33
CA GLU A 27 -0.07 -16.62 -1.26
C GLU A 27 0.50 -15.90 -0.03
N ARG A 28 1.42 -14.95 -0.23
CA ARG A 28 2.01 -14.19 0.87
C ARG A 28 1.02 -13.27 1.56
N LEU A 29 0.10 -12.65 0.81
CA LEU A 29 -0.95 -11.81 1.39
C LEU A 29 -1.91 -12.65 2.23
N VAL A 30 -2.30 -13.83 1.75
CA VAL A 30 -3.12 -14.79 2.49
C VAL A 30 -2.41 -15.25 3.78
N ALA A 31 -1.12 -15.57 3.71
CA ALA A 31 -0.34 -15.96 4.88
C ALA A 31 -0.25 -14.86 5.95
N GLN A 32 -0.36 -13.59 5.55
CA GLN A 32 -0.42 -12.43 6.44
C GLN A 32 -1.85 -12.03 6.82
N HIS A 33 -2.86 -12.81 6.44
CA HIS A 33 -4.28 -12.54 6.68
C HIS A 33 -4.74 -11.18 6.14
N VAL A 34 -4.11 -10.69 5.06
CA VAL A 34 -4.49 -9.43 4.41
C VAL A 34 -5.90 -9.55 3.89
N GLN A 35 -6.76 -8.62 4.29
CA GLN A 35 -8.15 -8.55 3.84
C GLN A 35 -8.33 -7.52 2.72
N ILE A 36 -7.51 -6.48 2.71
CA ILE A 36 -7.60 -5.37 1.76
C ILE A 36 -6.21 -5.02 1.25
N LEU A 37 -6.05 -5.01 -0.07
CA LEU A 37 -4.88 -4.45 -0.73
C LEU A 37 -5.21 -3.07 -1.31
N VAL A 38 -4.49 -2.07 -0.83
CA VAL A 38 -4.49 -0.71 -1.33
C VAL A 38 -3.32 -0.55 -2.31
N ASP A 39 -3.66 -0.45 -3.59
CA ASP A 39 -2.72 -0.09 -4.64
C ASP A 39 -2.43 1.41 -4.56
N VAL A 40 -1.18 1.75 -4.24
CA VAL A 40 -0.73 3.14 -4.13
C VAL A 40 0.01 3.61 -5.38
N ARG A 41 0.00 2.83 -6.47
CA ARG A 41 0.57 3.26 -7.75
C ARG A 41 -0.23 4.45 -8.30
N LEU A 42 0.46 5.52 -8.70
CA LEU A 42 -0.19 6.64 -9.41
C LEU A 42 -0.93 6.18 -10.68
N THR A 43 -0.37 5.18 -11.37
CA THR A 43 -0.98 4.53 -12.52
C THR A 43 -0.82 3.03 -12.34
N PRO A 44 -1.91 2.25 -12.15
CA PRO A 44 -1.86 0.82 -11.89
C PRO A 44 -1.72 0.01 -13.19
N LEU A 45 -0.78 0.44 -14.04
CA LEU A 45 -0.38 -0.24 -15.26
C LEU A 45 0.91 -1.02 -15.00
N SER A 46 0.96 -2.26 -15.45
CA SER A 46 2.15 -3.09 -15.36
C SER A 46 2.30 -3.97 -16.60
N ARG A 47 3.54 -4.13 -17.06
CA ARG A 47 3.90 -5.10 -18.10
C ARG A 47 4.11 -6.50 -17.52
N LYS A 48 4.22 -6.61 -16.21
CA LYS A 48 4.40 -7.88 -15.53
C LYS A 48 3.08 -8.66 -15.53
N PRO A 49 3.06 -9.93 -15.96
CA PRO A 49 1.83 -10.73 -16.02
C PRO A 49 1.09 -10.73 -14.69
N GLY A 50 -0.23 -10.54 -14.73
CA GLY A 50 -1.09 -10.51 -13.54
C GLY A 50 -1.20 -9.17 -12.81
N PHE A 51 -0.32 -8.19 -13.07
CA PHE A 51 -0.23 -6.95 -12.27
C PHE A 51 -0.89 -5.71 -12.90
N SER A 52 -1.63 -5.85 -14.00
CA SER A 52 -2.55 -4.79 -14.44
C SER A 52 -3.72 -4.70 -13.45
N LYS A 53 -4.30 -3.50 -13.25
CA LYS A 53 -5.41 -3.26 -12.31
C LYS A 53 -6.47 -4.37 -12.32
N THR A 54 -7.04 -4.68 -13.50
CA THR A 54 -8.11 -5.67 -13.64
C THR A 54 -7.66 -7.08 -13.27
N LYS A 55 -6.47 -7.51 -13.75
CA LYS A 55 -5.96 -8.86 -13.48
C LYS A 55 -5.61 -9.04 -12.00
N LEU A 56 -4.99 -8.01 -11.40
CA LEU A 56 -4.64 -8.01 -9.98
C LEU A 56 -5.90 -8.06 -9.12
N ALA A 57 -6.89 -7.20 -9.40
CA ALA A 57 -8.17 -7.21 -8.68
C ALA A 57 -8.88 -8.57 -8.77
N HIS A 58 -8.89 -9.20 -9.95
CA HIS A 58 -9.49 -10.52 -10.12
C HIS A 58 -8.76 -11.61 -9.31
N ALA A 59 -7.43 -11.64 -9.35
CA ALA A 59 -6.64 -12.62 -8.60
C ALA A 59 -6.82 -12.46 -7.08
N LEU A 60 -6.86 -11.22 -6.59
CA LEU A 60 -7.10 -10.92 -5.17
C LEU A 60 -8.52 -11.32 -4.75
N ALA A 61 -9.53 -11.00 -5.56
CA ALA A 61 -10.92 -11.36 -5.28
C ALA A 61 -11.12 -12.88 -5.21
N ALA A 62 -10.44 -13.65 -6.06
CA ALA A 62 -10.46 -15.12 -6.00
C ALA A 62 -9.89 -15.68 -4.68
N ALA A 63 -9.04 -14.93 -3.99
CA ALA A 63 -8.49 -15.25 -2.68
C ALA A 63 -9.24 -14.57 -1.51
N GLY A 64 -10.37 -13.90 -1.78
CA GLY A 64 -11.14 -13.18 -0.76
C GLY A 64 -10.52 -11.85 -0.31
N ILE A 65 -9.57 -11.28 -1.07
CA ILE A 65 -8.89 -10.02 -0.76
C ILE A 65 -9.51 -8.89 -1.57
N SER A 66 -9.99 -7.86 -0.89
CA SER A 66 -10.52 -6.65 -1.52
C SER A 66 -9.40 -5.82 -2.16
N TYR A 67 -9.69 -5.18 -3.29
CA TYR A 67 -8.74 -4.32 -3.99
C TYR A 67 -9.25 -2.88 -4.02
N ILE A 68 -8.44 -1.94 -3.52
CA ILE A 68 -8.71 -0.50 -3.55
C ILE A 68 -7.54 0.18 -4.26
N HIS A 69 -7.82 1.19 -5.08
CA HIS A 69 -6.78 1.98 -5.75
C HIS A 69 -6.83 3.43 -5.30
N HIS A 70 -5.79 3.86 -4.58
CA HIS A 70 -5.64 5.23 -4.12
C HIS A 70 -4.57 5.96 -4.94
N ARG A 71 -4.99 6.49 -6.09
CA ARG A 71 -4.11 7.27 -6.99
C ARG A 71 -3.40 8.42 -6.27
N ALA A 72 -4.09 9.10 -5.36
CA ALA A 72 -3.60 10.27 -4.65
C ALA A 72 -2.35 9.97 -3.80
N LEU A 73 -2.14 8.71 -3.41
CA LEU A 73 -0.97 8.28 -2.63
C LEU A 73 0.26 7.97 -3.51
N GLY A 74 0.13 8.03 -4.84
CA GLY A 74 1.19 7.62 -5.75
C GLY A 74 2.27 8.67 -6.00
N ASN A 75 3.52 8.21 -6.12
CA ASN A 75 4.64 9.08 -6.49
C ASN A 75 4.59 9.48 -7.98
N PRO A 76 4.59 10.80 -8.32
CA PRO A 76 4.68 11.32 -9.69
C PRO A 76 5.75 10.64 -10.52
N LYS A 77 5.44 10.28 -11.78
CA LYS A 77 6.34 9.49 -12.63
C LYS A 77 7.72 10.14 -12.81
N ASP A 78 7.73 11.45 -13.02
CA ASP A 78 8.91 12.29 -13.18
C ASP A 78 9.72 12.45 -11.88
N ASN A 79 9.10 12.22 -10.72
CA ASN A 79 9.78 12.31 -9.42
C ASN A 79 10.47 10.99 -8.99
N ARG A 80 10.09 9.85 -9.58
CA ARG A 80 10.51 8.51 -9.12
C ARG A 80 12.02 8.29 -9.20
N ALA A 81 12.69 8.76 -10.25
CA ALA A 81 14.13 8.55 -10.43
C ALA A 81 14.94 9.27 -9.33
N GLY A 82 14.64 10.54 -9.09
CA GLY A 82 15.26 11.31 -8.00
C GLY A 82 14.91 10.74 -6.63
N PHE A 83 13.66 10.31 -6.43
CA PHE A 83 13.24 9.70 -5.18
C PHE A 83 14.03 8.42 -4.86
N ARG A 84 14.16 7.52 -5.85
CA ARG A 84 14.94 6.28 -5.69
C ARG A 84 16.42 6.55 -5.42
N ALA A 85 16.97 7.60 -6.01
CA ALA A 85 18.35 8.03 -5.75
C ALA A 85 18.53 8.74 -4.39
N GLY A 86 17.49 8.81 -3.55
CA GLY A 86 17.56 9.48 -2.25
C GLY A 86 17.67 11.01 -2.35
N ASN A 87 17.32 11.61 -3.49
CA ASN A 87 17.42 13.05 -3.67
C ASN A 87 16.48 13.78 -2.69
N PRO A 88 16.99 14.65 -1.80
CA PRO A 88 16.17 15.33 -0.79
C PRO A 88 15.02 16.16 -1.39
N ALA A 89 15.23 16.81 -2.54
CA ALA A 89 14.18 17.59 -3.20
C ALA A 89 13.06 16.70 -3.74
N ALA A 90 13.40 15.51 -4.25
CA ALA A 90 12.40 14.54 -4.72
C ALA A 90 11.59 13.93 -3.56
N ILE A 91 12.24 13.67 -2.43
CA ILE A 91 11.58 13.23 -1.19
C ILE A 91 10.64 14.33 -0.68
N GLN A 92 11.12 15.56 -0.57
CA GLN A 92 10.30 16.71 -0.14
C GLN A 92 9.13 16.96 -1.09
N ARG A 93 9.33 16.84 -2.40
CA ARG A 93 8.26 16.95 -3.40
C ARG A 93 7.18 15.91 -3.16
N TYR A 94 7.54 14.66 -2.87
CA TYR A 94 6.55 13.64 -2.55
C TYR A 94 5.82 13.92 -1.23
N CYS A 95 6.51 14.40 -0.19
CA CYS A 95 5.84 14.85 1.03
C CYS A 95 4.82 15.97 0.75
N LYS A 96 5.14 16.92 -0.15
CA LYS A 96 4.16 17.95 -0.58
C LYS A 96 2.94 17.36 -1.29
N VAL A 97 3.12 16.29 -2.09
CA VAL A 97 1.98 15.57 -2.68
C VAL A 97 1.06 15.00 -1.60
N LEU A 98 1.64 14.43 -0.53
CA LEU A 98 0.88 13.86 0.58
C LEU A 98 0.19 14.90 1.49
N ASN A 99 0.50 16.19 1.33
CA ASN A 99 -0.16 17.26 2.06
C ASN A 99 -1.38 17.83 1.31
N GLY A 100 -1.66 17.38 0.09
CA GLY A 100 -2.85 17.79 -0.64
C GLY A 100 -4.10 17.08 -0.15
N ASP A 101 -5.25 17.75 -0.20
CA ASP A 101 -6.53 17.28 0.36
C ASP A 101 -6.91 15.85 -0.08
N ALA A 102 -6.72 15.54 -1.37
CA ALA A 102 -7.01 14.21 -1.90
C ALA A 102 -6.11 13.11 -1.33
N ALA A 103 -4.85 13.42 -1.00
CA ALA A 103 -3.93 12.47 -0.38
C ALA A 103 -4.21 12.33 1.12
N SER A 104 -4.54 13.42 1.80
CA SER A 104 -4.97 13.41 3.21
C SER A 104 -6.23 12.54 3.40
N ALA A 105 -7.27 12.77 2.60
CA ALA A 105 -8.49 11.96 2.63
C ALA A 105 -8.23 10.48 2.30
N ALA A 106 -7.30 10.20 1.38
CA ALA A 106 -6.90 8.82 1.08
C ALA A 106 -6.14 8.16 2.24
N LEU A 107 -5.28 8.90 2.95
CA LEU A 107 -4.59 8.40 4.16
C LEU A 107 -5.58 8.11 5.29
N GLU A 108 -6.54 9.00 5.52
CA GLU A 108 -7.63 8.81 6.49
C GLU A 108 -8.44 7.57 6.17
N HIS A 109 -8.85 7.40 4.91
CA HIS A 109 -9.57 6.19 4.50
C HIS A 109 -8.73 4.92 4.73
N VAL A 110 -7.42 4.92 4.43
CA VAL A 110 -6.56 3.76 4.77
C VAL A 110 -6.47 3.54 6.28
N ALA A 111 -6.45 4.59 7.08
CA ALA A 111 -6.45 4.51 8.54
C ALA A 111 -7.76 3.91 9.09
N GLU A 112 -8.91 4.21 8.49
CA GLU A 112 -10.21 3.60 8.82
C GLU A 112 -10.24 2.12 8.44
N LEU A 113 -9.71 1.74 7.28
CA LEU A 113 -9.66 0.33 6.85
C LEU A 113 -8.85 -0.56 7.80
N LEU A 114 -7.92 0.02 8.56
CA LEU A 114 -7.14 -0.69 9.57
C LEU A 114 -7.99 -1.08 10.80
N ASP A 115 -9.16 -0.48 11.01
CA ASP A 115 -10.10 -0.91 12.06
C ASP A 115 -10.77 -2.24 11.73
N ASP A 116 -10.88 -2.56 10.44
CA ASP A 116 -11.55 -3.76 9.96
C ASP A 116 -10.62 -4.97 9.80
N GLY A 117 -9.30 -4.76 9.80
CA GLY A 117 -8.30 -5.84 9.83
C GLY A 117 -6.95 -5.47 9.21
N VAL A 118 -6.33 -6.44 8.52
CA VAL A 118 -4.98 -6.29 7.95
C VAL A 118 -5.05 -5.66 6.56
N VAL A 119 -4.39 -4.52 6.40
CA VAL A 119 -4.35 -3.74 5.14
C VAL A 119 -2.95 -3.81 4.53
N ALA A 120 -2.85 -4.08 3.22
CA ALA A 120 -1.59 -4.08 2.49
C ALA A 120 -1.45 -2.87 1.56
N LEU A 121 -0.32 -2.15 1.62
CA LEU A 121 0.07 -1.15 0.61
C LEU A 121 0.92 -1.80 -0.48
N LEU A 122 0.48 -1.68 -1.74
CA LEU A 122 1.19 -2.23 -2.89
C LEU A 122 1.84 -1.16 -3.75
N CYS A 123 3.15 -1.32 -4.03
CA CYS A 123 3.81 -0.65 -5.16
C CYS A 123 4.66 -1.64 -5.97
N PHE A 124 5.42 -1.15 -6.97
CA PHE A 124 6.25 -1.99 -7.81
C PHE A 124 7.52 -2.48 -7.09
N GLU A 125 8.35 -1.56 -6.62
CA GLU A 125 9.68 -1.80 -6.08
C GLU A 125 9.64 -2.84 -4.96
N ARG A 126 10.58 -3.79 -4.92
CA ARG A 126 10.66 -4.79 -3.84
C ARG A 126 10.98 -4.11 -2.53
N ASP A 127 12.06 -3.34 -2.51
CA ASP A 127 12.52 -2.59 -1.34
C ASP A 127 11.61 -1.38 -1.07
N HIS A 128 11.10 -1.30 0.16
CA HIS A 128 10.23 -0.20 0.57
C HIS A 128 11.00 1.11 0.77
N THR A 129 12.31 1.05 1.02
CA THR A 129 13.19 2.22 1.23
C THR A 129 13.52 2.93 -0.08
N GLU A 130 13.46 2.22 -1.21
CA GLU A 130 13.66 2.76 -2.56
C GLU A 130 12.38 3.36 -3.17
N CYS A 131 11.28 3.38 -2.41
CA CYS A 131 9.99 3.80 -2.91
C CYS A 131 9.19 4.60 -1.87
N HIS A 132 8.01 5.05 -2.29
CA HIS A 132 7.16 5.91 -1.49
C HIS A 132 6.44 5.20 -0.34
N ARG A 133 6.43 3.86 -0.31
CA ARG A 133 5.75 3.08 0.74
C ARG A 133 6.32 3.35 2.13
N ALA A 134 7.62 3.60 2.27
CA ALA A 134 8.21 3.95 3.56
C ALA A 134 7.63 5.25 4.16
N ILE A 135 7.43 6.27 3.31
CA ILE A 135 6.83 7.54 3.75
C ILE A 135 5.34 7.35 4.05
N LEU A 136 4.60 6.61 3.22
CA LEU A 136 3.20 6.31 3.49
C LEU A 136 2.99 5.56 4.81
N ALA A 137 3.79 4.52 5.07
CA ALA A 137 3.73 3.77 6.32
C ALA A 137 3.99 4.68 7.52
N ARG A 138 4.99 5.56 7.45
CA ARG A 138 5.25 6.55 8.50
C ARG A 138 4.06 7.50 8.72
N ARG A 139 3.48 8.03 7.64
CA ARG A 139 2.31 8.92 7.72
C ARG A 139 1.09 8.22 8.32
N LEU A 140 0.90 6.94 8.02
CA LEU A 140 -0.17 6.15 8.62
C LEU A 140 0.08 5.89 10.10
N LEU A 141 1.33 5.65 10.53
CA LEU A 141 1.67 5.53 11.95
C LEU A 141 1.49 6.83 12.74
N GLU A 142 1.59 8.01 12.10
CA GLU A 142 1.26 9.29 12.72
C GLU A 142 -0.25 9.39 13.05
N VAL A 143 -1.11 8.74 12.26
CA VAL A 143 -2.57 8.71 12.46
C VAL A 143 -3.01 7.50 13.30
N ARG A 144 -2.30 6.38 13.16
CA ARG A 144 -2.54 5.07 13.80
C ARG A 144 -1.27 4.59 14.51
N PRO A 145 -0.88 5.22 15.62
CA PRO A 145 0.34 4.87 16.35
C PRO A 145 0.28 3.47 16.99
N ASP A 146 -0.92 2.90 17.08
CA ASP A 146 -1.20 1.54 17.53
C ASP A 146 -0.96 0.48 16.44
N ALA A 147 -0.79 0.86 15.17
CA ALA A 147 -0.61 -0.09 14.09
C ALA A 147 0.81 -0.70 14.06
N CYS A 148 0.90 -1.99 13.74
CA CYS A 148 2.16 -2.68 13.46
C CYS A 148 2.45 -2.66 11.96
N VAL A 149 3.68 -2.36 11.55
CA VAL A 149 4.10 -2.38 10.14
C VAL A 149 4.94 -3.60 9.83
N ILE A 150 4.55 -4.36 8.80
CA ILE A 150 5.26 -5.53 8.30
C ILE A 150 5.73 -5.26 6.87
N HIS A 151 7.02 -5.39 6.59
CA HIS A 151 7.59 -5.21 5.25
C HIS A 151 7.86 -6.57 4.58
N MET A 152 7.40 -6.75 3.33
CA MET A 152 7.49 -8.03 2.59
C MET A 152 7.83 -7.92 1.10
#